data_AF-A0A7J8JT06-F1
#
_entry.id   AF-A0A7J8JT06-F1
#
_cell.length_a   1.000
_cell.length_b   1.000
_cell.length_c   1.000
_cell.angle_alpha   90.00
_cell.angle_beta   90.00
_cell.angle_gamma   90.00
#
_symmetry.space_group_name_H-M   'P 1'
#
loop_
_entity.id
_entity.type
_entity.pdbx_description
1 polymer ?
#
loop_
_entity_poly.entity_id
_entity_poly.type
_entity_poly.pdbx_seq_one_letter_code
_entity_poly.pdbx_strand_id
1 'polypeptide(L)'
;MGKLQVRYPPSPRCGSTRRCSSLSNLPSDIPKVQSQPPTGSRPPSQHRSISSWASSITVPQPFRMTMREARKKAQWLASPASFQHERQQAQRQGQEEAECHRQFRAQPVPAHVYLPLYQEIMERNEARRQTGIQKRKELLLSSLKPFSFLEKEEQRKEAAQQRELAATAKVKVSKQKTTRRIPKSILEPALGDKLQETELFRKIRIQMRALDMLQKASSPITSSSCRADPQLRTATRTQEKKLGFLHTDFGFQPRVNSAVPDYEDLYKAFQRRAAKRRVTREVTRSKPFLLRTASLCHTQRPCDAATTGGKKDSPQPPATPRPRSRSLSGLASLSANTLPVHITDATRRRESAVRSSLEKKDKADESTQWLEMHKKKCQAMSKSVTLRAKAMDPHKSLEEVFKAKLKENRNNDRKRAKEYKKQLEEMKKRIQTRPYLFEQVTKDLARKEAEQRYQDTLKQAGLDEDFVRNKVQGTRAVQWKEQSEIHACPSTHETTKFSIRNPQQDLEEPLEQPTGPKTEQEELSYELLDNLKSLA
;
A
#
# COMPACT_ATOMS: atom_id res chain seq x y z
N MET A 1 10.51 31.34 -11.82
CA MET A 1 9.57 32.09 -10.93
C MET A 1 8.23 31.35 -10.94
N GLY A 2 7.54 31.10 -9.82
CA GLY A 2 7.91 31.17 -8.41
C GLY A 2 6.97 30.24 -7.61
N LYS A 3 7.43 29.65 -6.50
CA LYS A 3 6.62 28.72 -5.68
C LYS A 3 6.10 29.45 -4.44
N LEU A 4 4.78 29.52 -4.25
CA LEU A 4 4.20 30.03 -2.99
C LEU A 4 4.22 28.93 -1.93
N GLN A 5 4.92 29.20 -0.83
CA GLN A 5 5.12 28.31 0.30
C GLN A 5 4.25 28.75 1.47
N VAL A 6 3.26 27.93 1.85
CA VAL A 6 2.34 28.26 2.94
C VAL A 6 3.08 28.13 4.28
N ARG A 7 3.29 29.25 4.98
CA ARG A 7 3.75 29.26 6.38
C ARG A 7 2.56 29.09 7.32
N TYR A 8 2.69 28.17 8.27
CA TYR A 8 1.85 28.14 9.48
C TYR A 8 2.50 29.01 10.58
N PRO A 9 1.73 29.72 11.42
CA PRO A 9 2.26 30.50 12.54
C PRO A 9 2.61 29.59 13.74
N PRO A 10 3.65 29.93 14.53
CA PRO A 10 4.00 29.19 15.75
C PRO A 10 3.07 29.55 16.92
N SER A 11 2.81 28.59 17.80
CA SER A 11 2.05 28.79 19.04
C SER A 11 2.94 29.28 20.19
N PRO A 12 2.54 30.32 20.95
CA PRO A 12 3.32 30.81 22.08
C PRO A 12 3.19 29.87 23.29
N ARG A 13 4.32 29.38 23.82
CA ARG A 13 4.37 28.71 25.13
C ARG A 13 4.39 29.76 26.24
N CYS A 14 3.36 29.81 27.08
CA CYS A 14 3.35 30.66 28.28
C CYS A 14 3.90 29.88 29.48
N GLY A 15 5.13 30.21 29.92
CA GLY A 15 5.69 29.75 31.19
C GLY A 15 5.55 30.84 32.26
N SER A 16 4.85 30.55 33.35
CA SER A 16 4.58 31.52 34.43
C SER A 16 5.34 31.16 35.71
N THR A 17 6.60 31.60 35.81
CA THR A 17 7.39 31.47 37.04
C THR A 17 6.89 32.47 38.08
N ARG A 18 6.29 31.97 39.18
CA ARG A 18 5.81 32.82 40.28
C ARG A 18 6.86 32.86 41.40
N ARG A 19 7.41 34.04 41.69
CA ARG A 19 8.21 34.30 42.91
C ARG A 19 7.35 35.03 43.95
N CYS A 20 7.66 34.82 45.22
CA CYS A 20 7.09 35.53 46.37
C CYS A 20 8.22 36.22 47.14
N SER A 21 7.97 37.41 47.71
CA SER A 21 8.77 37.96 48.81
C SER A 21 8.01 39.08 49.54
N SER A 22 8.36 39.26 50.82
CA SER A 22 7.59 39.99 51.84
C SER A 22 8.10 41.43 52.09
N LEU A 23 7.30 42.21 52.86
CA LEU A 23 7.63 43.22 53.90
C LEU A 23 9.08 43.83 53.91
N SER A 24 9.30 45.13 54.14
CA SER A 24 8.97 45.82 55.42
C SER A 24 9.48 47.30 55.48
N ASN A 25 9.06 48.03 56.54
CA ASN A 25 9.73 49.16 57.25
C ASN A 25 9.70 50.65 56.75
N LEU A 26 9.81 51.56 57.73
CA LEU A 26 9.89 53.05 57.76
C LEU A 26 11.12 53.46 58.62
N PRO A 27 11.72 54.68 58.51
CA PRO A 27 11.28 55.96 59.16
C PRO A 27 11.26 57.16 58.14
N SER A 28 10.73 58.39 58.32
CA SER A 28 10.58 59.43 59.40
C SER A 28 11.60 60.59 59.29
N ASP A 29 11.15 61.85 59.07
CA ASP A 29 11.29 63.01 59.99
C ASP A 29 10.93 64.44 59.43
N ILE A 30 11.07 65.48 60.27
CA ILE A 30 10.30 66.77 60.45
C ILE A 30 11.28 67.99 60.43
N PRO A 31 10.97 69.29 60.10
CA PRO A 31 9.74 70.15 60.21
C PRO A 31 9.30 70.81 58.88
N LYS A 32 8.42 71.84 58.70
CA LYS A 32 7.54 72.78 59.47
C LYS A 32 8.03 74.22 59.76
N VAL A 33 7.45 75.22 59.08
CA VAL A 33 7.41 76.68 59.43
C VAL A 33 6.00 77.27 59.06
N GLN A 34 5.59 78.42 59.61
CA GLN A 34 4.26 79.07 59.46
C GLN A 34 4.37 80.58 59.12
N SER A 35 3.29 81.18 58.59
CA SER A 35 3.03 82.64 58.64
C SER A 35 1.52 82.99 58.46
N GLN A 36 1.13 84.20 58.89
CA GLN A 36 -0.14 84.95 58.69
C GLN A 36 0.24 86.45 58.41
N PRO A 37 -0.61 87.47 58.08
CA PRO A 37 -1.79 87.99 58.83
C PRO A 37 -3.01 88.50 57.96
N PRO A 38 -3.57 89.75 58.02
CA PRO A 38 -4.87 90.04 58.68
C PRO A 38 -5.98 90.74 57.82
N THR A 39 -6.66 91.80 58.30
CA THR A 39 -8.16 91.93 58.26
C THR A 39 -8.77 93.28 57.80
N GLY A 40 -9.94 93.26 57.13
CA GLY A 40 -10.91 94.39 56.98
C GLY A 40 -12.03 94.16 55.92
N SER A 41 -13.12 94.95 55.78
CA SER A 41 -13.81 95.89 56.71
C SER A 41 -15.19 96.46 56.20
N ARG A 42 -16.31 95.78 56.49
CA ARG A 42 -17.75 96.26 56.53
C ARG A 42 -18.55 96.64 55.23
N PRO A 43 -19.91 96.71 55.31
CA PRO A 43 -20.89 96.50 54.19
C PRO A 43 -21.93 97.67 54.08
N PRO A 44 -23.24 97.57 53.64
CA PRO A 44 -24.02 96.45 53.04
C PRO A 44 -24.99 96.77 51.86
N SER A 45 -25.50 95.70 51.23
CA SER A 45 -26.88 95.63 50.72
C SER A 45 -27.44 94.21 50.85
N GLN A 46 -28.76 94.01 50.72
CA GLN A 46 -29.42 92.75 51.07
C GLN A 46 -29.75 91.89 49.84
N HIS A 47 -29.06 90.77 49.69
CA HIS A 47 -29.65 89.56 49.09
C HIS A 47 -29.58 88.44 50.14
N ARG A 48 -30.74 87.89 50.51
CA ARG A 48 -30.86 86.88 51.57
C ARG A 48 -30.59 85.47 51.02
N SER A 49 -29.39 85.25 50.51
CA SER A 49 -28.94 83.93 50.07
C SER A 49 -28.85 82.97 51.27
N ILE A 50 -29.40 81.76 51.10
CA ILE A 50 -29.58 80.79 52.18
C ILE A 50 -28.28 79.99 52.38
N SER A 51 -27.24 80.65 52.89
CA SER A 51 -25.99 79.99 53.30
C SER A 51 -25.12 80.77 54.32
N SER A 52 -25.62 81.82 54.97
CA SER A 52 -24.85 82.60 55.95
C SER A 52 -24.42 81.83 57.21
N TRP A 53 -24.92 80.62 57.43
CA TRP A 53 -24.45 79.68 58.46
C TRP A 53 -23.31 78.76 58.00
N ALA A 54 -23.03 78.67 56.69
CA ALA A 54 -22.00 77.80 56.14
C ALA A 54 -20.60 78.43 56.11
N SER A 55 -20.50 79.76 56.27
CA SER A 55 -19.26 80.54 56.13
C SER A 55 -18.23 80.33 57.25
N SER A 56 -18.55 79.57 58.30
CA SER A 56 -17.63 79.25 59.41
C SER A 56 -17.59 77.76 59.76
N ILE A 57 -17.88 76.87 58.79
CA ILE A 57 -17.58 75.44 58.93
C ILE A 57 -16.07 75.25 58.76
N THR A 58 -15.37 75.00 59.86
CA THR A 58 -13.95 74.63 59.87
C THR A 58 -13.77 73.26 59.21
N VAL A 59 -13.59 73.24 57.89
CA VAL A 59 -13.24 72.02 57.16
C VAL A 59 -11.86 71.56 57.63
N PRO A 60 -11.73 70.38 58.28
CA PRO A 60 -10.46 69.92 58.79
C PRO A 60 -9.49 69.68 57.63
N GLN A 61 -8.26 70.21 57.73
CA GLN A 61 -7.25 70.04 56.69
C GLN A 61 -6.98 68.54 56.50
N PRO A 62 -7.15 67.98 55.28
CA PRO A 62 -7.03 66.55 55.06
C PRO A 62 -5.60 66.08 55.37
N PHE A 63 -5.50 64.96 56.09
CA PHE A 63 -4.21 64.39 56.49
C PHE A 63 -3.28 64.19 55.29
N ARG A 64 -1.97 64.36 55.51
CA ARG A 64 -0.95 64.18 54.45
C ARG A 64 -1.05 62.80 53.76
N MET A 65 -1.51 61.77 54.48
CA MET A 65 -1.79 60.45 53.93
C MET A 65 -2.95 60.47 52.90
N THR A 66 -4.07 61.09 53.24
CA THR A 66 -5.23 61.26 52.34
C THR A 66 -4.84 62.04 51.09
N MET A 67 -4.04 63.10 51.22
CA MET A 67 -3.53 63.87 50.06
C MET A 67 -2.56 63.06 49.19
N ARG A 68 -1.72 62.20 49.80
CA ARG A 68 -0.85 61.25 49.10
C ARG A 68 -1.66 60.20 48.31
N GLU A 69 -2.73 59.68 48.90
CA GLU A 69 -3.61 58.69 48.26
C GLU A 69 -4.50 59.28 47.19
N ALA A 70 -5.04 60.49 47.38
CA ALA A 70 -5.74 61.23 46.33
C ALA A 70 -4.82 61.48 45.12
N ARG A 71 -3.56 61.88 45.34
CA ARG A 71 -2.55 62.03 44.27
C ARG A 71 -2.21 60.71 43.58
N LYS A 72 -2.04 59.61 44.33
CA LYS A 72 -1.83 58.27 43.73
C LYS A 72 -3.04 57.80 42.93
N LYS A 73 -4.26 58.02 43.42
CA LYS A 73 -5.51 57.69 42.71
C LYS A 73 -5.65 58.53 41.44
N ALA A 74 -5.35 59.82 41.49
CA ALA A 74 -5.31 60.69 40.31
C ALA A 74 -4.26 60.23 39.28
N GLN A 75 -3.05 59.84 39.70
CA GLN A 75 -2.03 59.27 38.81
C GLN A 75 -2.45 57.92 38.20
N TRP A 76 -3.13 57.07 38.97
CA TRP A 76 -3.65 55.79 38.49
C TRP A 76 -4.82 55.95 37.50
N LEU A 77 -5.66 56.98 37.70
CA LEU A 77 -6.73 57.39 36.78
C LEU A 77 -6.25 58.31 35.64
N ALA A 78 -5.02 58.81 35.69
CA ALA A 78 -4.37 59.49 34.56
C ALA A 78 -3.59 58.51 33.67
N SER A 79 -3.21 57.34 34.20
CA SER A 79 -2.54 56.29 33.44
C SER A 79 -3.52 55.60 32.47
N PRO A 80 -3.28 55.60 31.15
CA PRO A 80 -4.15 54.92 30.19
C PRO A 80 -4.25 53.40 30.38
N ALA A 81 -3.43 52.81 31.27
CA ALA A 81 -3.44 51.39 31.59
C ALA A 81 -4.66 50.93 32.39
N SER A 82 -5.19 51.77 33.31
CA SER A 82 -6.33 51.39 34.15
C SER A 82 -7.62 51.22 33.33
N PHE A 83 -7.85 52.11 32.37
CA PHE A 83 -8.98 52.08 31.44
C PHE A 83 -8.87 51.02 30.33
N GLN A 84 -7.78 50.26 30.22
CA GLN A 84 -7.67 49.22 29.18
C GLN A 84 -8.73 48.13 29.33
N HIS A 85 -9.11 47.77 30.57
CA HIS A 85 -10.12 46.75 30.80
C HIS A 85 -11.52 47.25 30.46
N GLU A 86 -11.86 48.46 30.88
CA GLU A 86 -13.12 49.14 30.56
C GLU A 86 -13.29 49.38 29.06
N ARG A 87 -12.23 49.84 28.38
CA ARG A 87 -12.20 49.99 26.92
C ARG A 87 -12.39 48.66 26.18
N GLN A 88 -11.85 47.56 26.72
CA GLN A 88 -12.09 46.21 26.18
C GLN A 88 -13.53 45.72 26.43
N GLN A 89 -14.14 46.08 27.56
CA GLN A 89 -15.56 45.77 27.83
C GLN A 89 -16.47 46.56 26.88
N ALA A 90 -16.28 47.87 26.75
CA ALA A 90 -17.03 48.71 25.80
C ALA A 90 -16.85 48.25 24.34
N GLN A 91 -15.64 47.80 23.96
CA GLN A 91 -15.40 47.23 22.62
C GLN A 91 -16.15 45.90 22.40
N ARG A 92 -16.31 45.06 23.44
CA ARG A 92 -17.11 43.83 23.36
C ARG A 92 -18.60 44.13 23.32
N GLN A 93 -19.09 45.04 24.16
CA GLN A 93 -20.48 45.49 24.15
C GLN A 93 -20.87 46.06 22.79
N GLY A 94 -20.05 46.93 22.19
CA GLY A 94 -20.29 47.43 20.84
C GLY A 94 -20.20 46.36 19.73
N GLN A 95 -19.48 45.25 19.96
CA GLN A 95 -19.51 44.07 19.06
C GLN A 95 -20.78 43.25 19.26
N GLU A 96 -21.17 42.97 20.50
CA GLU A 96 -22.38 42.25 20.89
C GLU A 96 -23.64 42.99 20.40
N GLU A 97 -23.69 44.31 20.55
CA GLU A 97 -24.74 45.17 19.99
C GLU A 97 -24.75 45.14 18.46
N ALA A 98 -23.59 45.21 17.79
CA ALA A 98 -23.51 45.10 16.33
C ALA A 98 -23.94 43.69 15.82
N GLU A 99 -23.71 42.63 16.59
CA GLU A 99 -24.21 41.29 16.29
C GLU A 99 -25.72 41.15 16.57
N CYS A 100 -26.26 41.79 17.61
CA CYS A 100 -27.71 41.87 17.85
C CYS A 100 -28.44 42.63 16.72
N HIS A 101 -27.85 43.70 16.18
CA HIS A 101 -28.36 44.39 14.99
C HIS A 101 -28.23 43.56 13.70
N ARG A 102 -27.37 42.52 13.67
CA ARG A 102 -27.17 41.65 12.50
C ARG A 102 -28.28 40.62 12.38
N GLN A 103 -29.41 41.05 11.80
CA GLN A 103 -30.52 40.18 11.39
C GLN A 103 -29.99 38.90 10.73
N PHE A 104 -30.32 37.73 11.29
CA PHE A 104 -29.83 36.45 10.78
C PHE A 104 -30.47 36.12 9.43
N ARG A 105 -29.76 36.48 8.35
CA ARG A 105 -30.08 36.13 6.97
C ARG A 105 -29.09 35.08 6.51
N ALA A 106 -29.56 34.06 5.80
CA ALA A 106 -28.68 33.08 5.17
C ALA A 106 -27.71 33.79 4.21
N GLN A 107 -26.43 33.39 4.24
CA GLN A 107 -25.46 33.85 3.24
C GLN A 107 -25.99 33.48 1.84
N PRO A 108 -26.02 34.41 0.86
CA PRO A 108 -26.52 34.11 -0.47
C PRO A 108 -25.73 32.95 -1.08
N VAL A 109 -26.43 32.07 -1.79
CA VAL A 109 -25.84 30.87 -2.40
C VAL A 109 -24.69 31.31 -3.33
N PRO A 110 -23.48 30.74 -3.20
CA PRO A 110 -22.32 31.18 -3.96
C PRO A 110 -22.56 31.17 -5.47
N ALA A 111 -22.09 32.21 -6.17
CA ALA A 111 -22.35 32.41 -7.61
C ALA A 111 -21.99 31.18 -8.49
N HIS A 112 -20.96 30.42 -8.11
CA HIS A 112 -20.56 29.19 -8.83
C HIS A 112 -21.62 28.09 -8.87
N VAL A 113 -22.65 28.14 -8.02
CA VAL A 113 -23.79 27.20 -8.01
C VAL A 113 -24.80 27.54 -9.11
N TYR A 114 -24.87 28.81 -9.53
CA TYR A 114 -25.73 29.27 -10.62
C TYR A 114 -25.06 29.22 -12.00
N LEU A 115 -23.72 29.08 -12.04
CA LEU A 115 -22.95 28.96 -13.28
C LEU A 115 -22.88 27.50 -13.74
N PRO A 116 -23.22 27.17 -15.00
CA PRO A 116 -23.15 25.80 -15.52
C PRO A 116 -21.71 25.39 -15.90
N LEU A 117 -20.81 25.34 -14.91
CA LEU A 117 -19.36 25.12 -15.05
C LEU A 117 -18.93 23.75 -15.64
N TYR A 118 -19.87 22.90 -16.06
CA TYR A 118 -19.59 21.53 -16.53
C TYR A 118 -18.61 21.50 -17.71
N GLN A 119 -18.77 22.40 -18.68
CA GLN A 119 -17.89 22.47 -19.86
C GLN A 119 -16.45 22.82 -19.46
N GLU A 120 -16.25 23.89 -18.67
CA GLU A 120 -14.91 24.25 -18.18
C GLU A 120 -14.27 23.14 -17.31
N ILE A 121 -15.08 22.42 -16.53
CA ILE A 121 -14.61 21.29 -15.71
C ILE A 121 -14.15 20.14 -16.61
N MET A 122 -14.89 19.83 -17.68
CA MET A 122 -14.52 18.82 -18.66
C MET A 122 -13.26 19.21 -19.45
N GLU A 123 -13.13 20.46 -19.90
CA GLU A 123 -11.93 20.97 -20.56
C GLU A 123 -10.69 20.89 -19.64
N ARG A 124 -10.84 21.29 -18.37
CA ARG A 124 -9.79 21.15 -17.35
C ARG A 124 -9.47 19.69 -17.01
N ASN A 125 -10.39 18.76 -17.23
CA ASN A 125 -10.15 17.32 -17.11
C ASN A 125 -9.40 16.79 -18.35
N GLU A 126 -9.81 17.19 -19.55
CA GLU A 126 -9.18 16.81 -20.82
C GLU A 126 -7.73 17.31 -20.88
N ALA A 127 -7.46 18.57 -20.51
CA ALA A 127 -6.10 19.12 -20.44
C ALA A 127 -5.21 18.36 -19.41
N ARG A 128 -5.77 17.97 -18.25
CA ARG A 128 -5.06 17.14 -17.25
C ARG A 128 -4.81 15.72 -17.76
N ARG A 129 -5.73 15.15 -18.53
CA ARG A 129 -5.60 13.84 -19.19
C ARG A 129 -4.53 13.88 -20.29
N GLN A 130 -4.55 14.88 -21.16
CA GLN A 130 -3.59 15.08 -22.25
C GLN A 130 -2.17 15.31 -21.72
N THR A 131 -1.97 16.22 -20.77
CA THR A 131 -0.65 16.42 -20.13
C THR A 131 -0.17 15.19 -19.37
N GLY A 132 -1.09 14.42 -18.77
CA GLY A 132 -0.81 13.10 -18.18
C GLY A 132 -0.51 11.99 -19.19
N ILE A 133 -0.84 12.16 -20.48
CA ILE A 133 -0.44 11.27 -21.58
C ILE A 133 0.93 11.70 -22.13
N GLN A 134 1.12 12.99 -22.39
CA GLN A 134 2.38 13.60 -22.85
C GLN A 134 3.54 13.23 -21.93
N LYS A 135 3.42 13.46 -20.62
CA LYS A 135 4.46 13.10 -19.62
C LYS A 135 4.80 11.61 -19.58
N ARG A 136 3.83 10.72 -19.85
CA ARG A 136 4.09 9.28 -19.96
C ARG A 136 4.78 8.92 -21.28
N LYS A 137 4.43 9.57 -22.39
CA LYS A 137 5.12 9.44 -23.68
C LYS A 137 6.57 9.93 -23.58
N GLU A 138 6.80 11.09 -22.98
CA GLU A 138 8.13 11.67 -22.71
C GLU A 138 8.98 10.74 -21.83
N LEU A 139 8.42 10.25 -20.72
CA LEU A 139 9.12 9.30 -19.84
C LEU A 139 9.47 8.02 -20.60
N LEU A 140 8.54 7.43 -21.37
CA LEU A 140 8.81 6.25 -22.20
C LEU A 140 9.93 6.53 -23.21
N LEU A 141 9.87 7.64 -23.95
CA LEU A 141 10.91 8.04 -24.90
C LEU A 141 12.28 8.24 -24.23
N SER A 142 12.34 8.82 -23.02
CA SER A 142 13.58 8.96 -22.27
C SER A 142 14.14 7.63 -21.72
N SER A 143 13.26 6.64 -21.46
CA SER A 143 13.66 5.30 -21.00
C SER A 143 14.05 4.36 -22.15
N LEU A 144 13.57 4.65 -23.36
CA LEU A 144 13.93 3.97 -24.60
C LEU A 144 15.31 4.44 -25.04
N LYS A 145 16.37 3.80 -24.52
CA LYS A 145 17.70 3.92 -25.11
C LYS A 145 17.63 3.43 -26.57
N PRO A 146 17.82 4.29 -27.59
CA PRO A 146 17.78 3.85 -28.97
C PRO A 146 18.89 2.83 -29.22
N PHE A 147 18.62 1.81 -30.02
CA PHE A 147 19.67 0.92 -30.49
C PHE A 147 20.61 1.72 -31.41
N SER A 148 21.93 1.48 -31.36
CA SER A 148 22.92 2.28 -32.12
C SER A 148 22.77 2.17 -33.64
N PHE A 149 22.03 1.18 -34.13
CA PHE A 149 21.60 1.10 -35.53
C PHE A 149 20.53 2.15 -35.89
N LEU A 150 19.73 2.66 -34.94
CA LEU A 150 18.68 3.67 -35.17
C LEU A 150 19.28 5.04 -35.43
N GLU A 151 20.18 5.49 -34.55
CA GLU A 151 20.98 6.71 -34.71
C GLU A 151 21.79 6.66 -36.02
N LYS A 152 22.37 5.50 -36.34
CA LYS A 152 23.07 5.27 -37.62
C LYS A 152 22.14 5.25 -38.83
N GLU A 153 20.87 4.87 -38.68
CA GLU A 153 19.86 4.91 -39.75
C GLU A 153 19.29 6.32 -39.92
N GLU A 154 19.14 7.09 -38.84
CA GLU A 154 18.77 8.50 -38.84
C GLU A 154 19.88 9.35 -39.48
N GLN A 155 21.14 9.22 -39.05
CA GLN A 155 22.29 9.83 -39.73
C GLN A 155 22.37 9.42 -41.20
N ARG A 156 21.98 8.20 -41.57
CA ARG A 156 21.93 7.74 -42.98
C ARG A 156 20.74 8.35 -43.74
N LYS A 157 19.60 8.61 -43.09
CA LYS A 157 18.43 9.31 -43.66
C LYS A 157 18.70 10.81 -43.80
N GLU A 158 19.31 11.45 -42.82
CA GLU A 158 19.78 12.83 -42.89
C GLU A 158 20.84 12.98 -43.99
N ALA A 159 21.83 12.08 -44.05
CA ALA A 159 22.80 12.07 -45.14
C ALA A 159 22.16 11.75 -46.51
N ALA A 160 21.05 11.01 -46.56
CA ALA A 160 20.28 10.81 -47.79
C ALA A 160 19.51 12.08 -48.19
N GLN A 161 18.80 12.72 -47.26
CA GLN A 161 18.10 13.99 -47.48
C GLN A 161 19.07 15.11 -47.85
N GLN A 162 20.22 15.23 -47.19
CA GLN A 162 21.28 16.16 -47.57
C GLN A 162 21.86 15.83 -48.94
N ARG A 163 21.98 14.55 -49.33
CA ARG A 163 22.37 14.16 -50.69
C ARG A 163 21.28 14.43 -51.73
N GLU A 164 20.01 14.34 -51.36
CA GLU A 164 18.86 14.66 -52.23
C GLU A 164 18.73 16.17 -52.42
N LEU A 165 18.86 16.97 -51.36
CA LEU A 165 18.94 18.44 -51.41
C LEU A 165 20.19 18.92 -52.16
N ALA A 166 21.34 18.28 -51.95
CA ALA A 166 22.54 18.55 -52.74
C ALA A 166 22.44 18.04 -54.19
N ALA A 167 21.60 17.04 -54.46
CA ALA A 167 21.31 16.58 -55.82
C ALA A 167 20.35 17.54 -56.53
N THR A 168 19.26 17.98 -55.91
CA THR A 168 18.34 18.99 -56.50
C THR A 168 19.03 20.34 -56.69
N ALA A 169 19.94 20.74 -55.79
CA ALA A 169 20.83 21.88 -56.02
C ALA A 169 21.76 21.67 -57.24
N LYS A 170 22.28 20.45 -57.45
CA LYS A 170 23.15 20.10 -58.58
C LYS A 170 22.41 19.75 -59.87
N VAL A 171 21.09 19.56 -59.85
CA VAL A 171 20.25 19.26 -61.03
C VAL A 171 20.24 20.41 -62.05
N LYS A 172 20.63 21.63 -61.66
CA LYS A 172 20.90 22.74 -62.60
C LYS A 172 22.11 22.53 -63.52
N VAL A 173 22.94 21.50 -63.30
CA VAL A 173 23.99 21.07 -64.24
C VAL A 173 23.83 19.58 -64.54
N SER A 174 23.00 19.28 -65.53
CA SER A 174 22.70 17.90 -65.91
C SER A 174 23.87 17.24 -66.66
N LYS A 175 24.34 16.11 -66.14
CA LYS A 175 25.02 15.07 -66.93
C LYS A 175 24.35 13.74 -66.62
N GLN A 176 23.75 13.14 -67.64
CA GLN A 176 22.99 11.90 -67.52
C GLN A 176 23.90 10.78 -67.00
N LYS A 177 23.55 10.19 -65.85
CA LYS A 177 24.25 9.00 -65.34
C LYS A 177 23.59 7.76 -65.90
N THR A 178 24.31 7.01 -66.73
CA THR A 178 23.86 5.74 -67.28
C THR A 178 23.75 4.69 -66.17
N THR A 179 22.53 4.42 -65.71
CA THR A 179 22.26 3.30 -64.81
C THR A 179 22.66 2.00 -65.51
N ARG A 180 23.73 1.34 -65.02
CA ARG A 180 24.12 0.00 -65.48
C ARG A 180 22.95 -0.95 -65.26
N ARG A 181 22.23 -1.33 -66.32
CA ARG A 181 21.22 -2.38 -66.22
C ARG A 181 21.93 -3.69 -65.86
N ILE A 182 21.35 -4.42 -64.90
CA ILE A 182 21.80 -5.76 -64.53
C ILE A 182 21.71 -6.65 -65.79
N PRO A 183 22.74 -7.46 -66.12
CA PRO A 183 22.69 -8.36 -67.25
C PRO A 183 21.45 -9.27 -67.22
N LYS A 184 20.78 -9.42 -68.38
CA LYS A 184 19.57 -10.27 -68.49
C LYS A 184 19.82 -11.73 -68.10
N SER A 185 21.06 -12.21 -68.16
CA SER A 185 21.48 -13.54 -67.70
C SER A 185 21.37 -13.75 -66.18
N ILE A 186 21.21 -12.70 -65.38
CA ILE A 186 20.90 -12.81 -63.94
C ILE A 186 19.38 -12.81 -63.71
N LEU A 187 18.60 -12.36 -64.70
CA LEU A 187 17.14 -12.42 -64.73
C LEU A 187 16.65 -13.60 -65.61
N GLU A 188 17.34 -14.74 -65.51
CA GLU A 188 16.89 -15.98 -66.13
C GLU A 188 15.68 -16.54 -65.37
N PRO A 189 14.53 -16.80 -66.03
CA PRO A 189 13.31 -17.28 -65.36
C PRO A 189 13.53 -18.56 -64.55
N ALA A 190 14.41 -19.45 -65.03
CA ALA A 190 14.74 -20.72 -64.38
C ALA A 190 15.26 -20.56 -62.94
N LEU A 191 15.95 -19.47 -62.60
CA LEU A 191 16.36 -19.19 -61.22
C LEU A 191 15.17 -18.86 -60.30
N GLY A 192 14.13 -18.22 -60.84
CA GLY A 192 12.85 -18.03 -60.17
C GLY A 192 12.11 -19.35 -59.96
N ASP A 193 12.13 -20.22 -60.97
CA ASP A 193 11.50 -21.54 -60.89
C ASP A 193 12.21 -22.44 -59.86
N LYS A 194 13.55 -22.43 -59.79
CA LYS A 194 14.29 -23.14 -58.73
C LYS A 194 14.05 -22.59 -57.33
N LEU A 195 13.81 -21.29 -57.17
CA LEU A 195 13.34 -20.74 -55.90
C LEU A 195 11.93 -21.24 -55.54
N GLN A 196 11.01 -21.30 -56.51
CA GLN A 196 9.66 -21.84 -56.29
C GLN A 196 9.68 -23.35 -55.99
N GLU A 197 10.51 -24.15 -56.68
CA GLU A 197 10.74 -25.56 -56.36
C GLU A 197 11.25 -25.74 -54.93
N THR A 198 12.28 -24.99 -54.51
CA THR A 198 12.81 -25.12 -53.14
C THR A 198 11.79 -24.68 -52.06
N GLU A 199 10.95 -23.68 -52.35
CA GLU A 199 9.78 -23.31 -51.54
C GLU A 199 8.74 -24.44 -51.45
N LEU A 200 8.43 -25.12 -52.55
CA LEU A 200 7.51 -26.26 -52.59
C LEU A 200 8.09 -27.46 -51.80
N PHE A 201 9.36 -27.82 -52.03
CA PHE A 201 10.05 -28.83 -51.23
C PHE A 201 10.18 -28.44 -49.75
N ARG A 202 10.18 -27.15 -49.39
CA ARG A 202 10.07 -26.70 -48.00
C ARG A 202 8.65 -26.93 -47.45
N LYS A 203 7.60 -26.57 -48.20
CA LYS A 203 6.19 -26.77 -47.84
C LYS A 203 5.88 -28.27 -47.63
N ILE A 204 6.30 -29.13 -48.55
CA ILE A 204 6.15 -30.59 -48.46
C ILE A 204 6.86 -31.16 -47.22
N ARG A 205 8.11 -30.74 -46.93
CA ARG A 205 8.84 -31.18 -45.73
C ARG A 205 8.20 -30.70 -44.42
N ILE A 206 7.53 -29.54 -44.41
CA ILE A 206 6.74 -29.07 -43.27
C ILE A 206 5.46 -29.91 -43.12
N GLN A 207 4.75 -30.21 -44.21
CA GLN A 207 3.55 -31.07 -44.19
C GLN A 207 3.86 -32.50 -43.73
N MET A 208 4.92 -33.14 -44.26
CA MET A 208 5.37 -34.45 -43.79
C MET A 208 5.70 -34.44 -42.29
N ARG A 209 6.41 -33.41 -41.81
CA ARG A 209 6.72 -33.26 -40.37
C ARG A 209 5.45 -33.09 -39.52
N ALA A 210 4.45 -32.37 -40.02
CA ALA A 210 3.17 -32.19 -39.33
C ALA A 210 2.35 -33.49 -39.27
N LEU A 211 2.32 -34.27 -40.36
CA LEU A 211 1.65 -35.57 -40.41
C LEU A 211 2.34 -36.62 -39.52
N ASP A 212 3.67 -36.70 -39.57
CA ASP A 212 4.49 -37.55 -38.71
C ASP A 212 4.28 -37.20 -37.22
N MET A 213 4.23 -35.91 -36.89
CA MET A 213 3.93 -35.43 -35.53
C MET A 213 2.50 -35.77 -35.11
N LEU A 214 1.51 -35.67 -36.00
CA LEU A 214 0.11 -36.03 -35.73
C LEU A 214 -0.06 -37.53 -35.52
N GLN A 215 0.62 -38.36 -36.31
CA GLN A 215 0.65 -39.82 -36.14
C GLN A 215 1.32 -40.21 -34.81
N LYS A 216 2.47 -39.61 -34.47
CA LYS A 216 3.16 -39.84 -33.19
C LYS A 216 2.41 -39.30 -31.97
N ALA A 217 1.51 -38.34 -32.16
CA ALA A 217 0.58 -37.84 -31.14
C ALA A 217 -0.75 -38.63 -31.08
N SER A 218 -0.97 -39.62 -31.96
CA SER A 218 -2.15 -40.47 -31.90
C SER A 218 -2.02 -41.51 -30.79
N SER A 219 -3.06 -41.63 -29.97
CA SER A 219 -3.13 -42.61 -28.88
C SER A 219 -3.35 -44.02 -29.46
N PRO A 220 -2.78 -45.09 -28.87
CA PRO A 220 -2.94 -46.46 -29.37
C PRO A 220 -4.37 -47.03 -29.23
N ILE A 221 -5.32 -46.27 -28.67
CA ILE A 221 -6.75 -46.55 -28.78
C ILE A 221 -7.16 -46.29 -30.24
N THR A 222 -7.04 -47.32 -31.07
CA THR A 222 -7.51 -47.28 -32.45
C THR A 222 -9.01 -46.99 -32.48
N SER A 223 -9.41 -45.92 -33.17
CA SER A 223 -10.80 -45.69 -33.52
C SER A 223 -11.16 -46.68 -34.64
N SER A 224 -11.44 -47.92 -34.24
CA SER A 224 -11.90 -48.98 -35.13
C SER A 224 -13.18 -48.57 -35.85
N SER A 225 -13.43 -49.18 -37.01
CA SER A 225 -14.52 -48.82 -37.93
C SER A 225 -15.91 -49.22 -37.43
N CYS A 226 -16.34 -48.64 -36.31
CA CYS A 226 -17.75 -48.58 -35.94
C CYS A 226 -18.41 -47.47 -36.77
N ARG A 227 -19.40 -47.84 -37.60
CA ARG A 227 -20.32 -46.88 -38.25
C ARG A 227 -20.92 -46.00 -37.16
N ALA A 228 -20.59 -44.71 -37.17
CA ALA A 228 -21.21 -43.75 -36.28
C ALA A 228 -22.58 -43.40 -36.85
N ASP A 229 -23.65 -43.89 -36.22
CA ASP A 229 -25.01 -43.44 -36.53
C ASP A 229 -25.07 -41.89 -36.46
N PRO A 230 -25.82 -41.24 -37.37
CA PRO A 230 -25.84 -39.77 -37.49
C PRO A 230 -26.54 -39.05 -36.32
N GLN A 231 -26.77 -39.73 -35.19
CA GLN A 231 -27.15 -39.08 -33.94
C GLN A 231 -25.95 -38.35 -33.32
N LEU A 232 -25.77 -37.11 -33.79
CA LEU A 232 -24.89 -36.07 -33.27
C LEU A 232 -24.59 -36.25 -31.77
N ARG A 233 -23.34 -36.63 -31.46
CA ARG A 233 -22.85 -36.75 -30.07
C ARG A 233 -23.22 -35.49 -29.30
N THR A 234 -23.56 -35.63 -28.02
CA THR A 234 -23.92 -34.48 -27.15
C THR A 234 -22.87 -33.36 -27.19
N ALA A 235 -21.60 -33.69 -27.43
CA ALA A 235 -20.53 -32.74 -27.72
C ALA A 235 -20.76 -31.88 -28.98
N THR A 236 -21.01 -32.48 -30.16
CA THR A 236 -21.26 -31.71 -31.40
C THR A 236 -22.56 -30.92 -31.29
N ARG A 237 -23.61 -31.52 -30.71
CA ARG A 237 -24.90 -30.83 -30.47
C ARG A 237 -24.78 -29.66 -29.47
N THR A 238 -23.78 -29.69 -28.58
CA THR A 238 -23.41 -28.56 -27.71
C THR A 238 -22.53 -27.56 -28.44
N GLN A 239 -21.64 -28.02 -29.33
CA GLN A 239 -20.78 -27.18 -30.15
C GLN A 239 -21.58 -26.37 -31.17
N GLU A 240 -22.55 -26.96 -31.87
CA GLU A 240 -23.51 -26.28 -32.75
C GLU A 240 -24.32 -25.24 -31.98
N LYS A 241 -24.87 -25.58 -30.81
CA LYS A 241 -25.57 -24.61 -29.95
C LYS A 241 -24.67 -23.48 -29.45
N LYS A 242 -23.39 -23.75 -29.18
CA LYS A 242 -22.41 -22.74 -28.74
C LYS A 242 -21.82 -21.91 -29.88
N LEU A 243 -21.72 -22.46 -31.08
CA LEU A 243 -21.21 -21.79 -32.28
C LEU A 243 -22.33 -21.26 -33.18
N GLY A 244 -23.60 -21.42 -32.78
CA GLY A 244 -24.76 -20.95 -33.54
C GLY A 244 -24.69 -19.45 -33.87
N PHE A 245 -24.00 -18.63 -33.05
CA PHE A 245 -23.73 -17.22 -33.34
C PHE A 245 -22.88 -16.97 -34.61
N LEU A 246 -22.27 -18.02 -35.19
CA LEU A 246 -21.56 -17.98 -36.47
C LEU A 246 -22.44 -18.31 -37.68
N HIS A 247 -23.66 -18.84 -37.48
CA HIS A 247 -24.62 -18.98 -38.57
C HIS A 247 -25.21 -17.61 -38.91
N THR A 248 -25.20 -17.27 -40.19
CA THR A 248 -25.66 -15.96 -40.70
C THR A 248 -27.18 -15.81 -40.64
N ASP A 249 -27.91 -16.93 -40.69
CA ASP A 249 -29.33 -16.98 -41.01
C ASP A 249 -30.24 -16.89 -39.77
N PHE A 250 -29.99 -15.88 -38.93
CA PHE A 250 -30.90 -15.52 -37.85
C PHE A 250 -32.12 -14.77 -38.38
N GLY A 251 -33.32 -15.31 -38.16
CA GLY A 251 -34.59 -14.64 -38.49
C GLY A 251 -34.85 -13.32 -37.73
N PHE A 252 -34.00 -12.97 -36.76
CA PHE A 252 -33.94 -11.65 -36.14
C PHE A 252 -32.54 -11.05 -36.34
N GLN A 253 -32.42 -10.18 -37.34
CA GLN A 253 -31.24 -9.33 -37.53
C GLN A 253 -31.51 -7.95 -36.89
N PRO A 254 -31.05 -7.68 -35.66
CA PRO A 254 -31.19 -6.35 -35.07
C PRO A 254 -30.41 -5.34 -35.91
N ARG A 255 -31.01 -4.17 -36.15
CA ARG A 255 -30.38 -3.11 -36.96
C ARG A 255 -29.27 -2.42 -36.14
N VAL A 256 -28.11 -3.05 -36.05
CA VAL A 256 -26.93 -2.54 -35.33
C VAL A 256 -26.44 -1.27 -36.02
N ASN A 257 -26.55 -0.13 -35.34
CA ASN A 257 -25.96 1.12 -35.79
C ASN A 257 -24.43 1.01 -35.70
N SER A 258 -23.77 0.81 -36.85
CA SER A 258 -22.32 0.66 -36.95
C SER A 258 -21.56 1.96 -36.70
N ALA A 259 -22.18 3.10 -37.01
CA ALA A 259 -21.70 4.43 -36.62
C ALA A 259 -22.15 4.77 -35.20
N VAL A 260 -21.21 5.25 -34.38
CA VAL A 260 -21.52 5.82 -33.06
C VAL A 260 -22.38 7.07 -33.26
N PRO A 261 -23.59 7.17 -32.67
CA PRO A 261 -24.44 8.35 -32.81
C PRO A 261 -23.78 9.60 -32.22
N ASP A 262 -24.04 10.77 -32.79
CA ASP A 262 -23.61 12.04 -32.21
C ASP A 262 -24.39 12.32 -30.92
N TYR A 263 -23.78 11.98 -29.79
CA TYR A 263 -24.35 12.19 -28.46
C TYR A 263 -24.51 13.67 -28.11
N GLU A 264 -23.70 14.56 -28.68
CA GLU A 264 -23.69 15.99 -28.40
C GLU A 264 -24.91 16.66 -29.06
N ASP A 265 -25.21 16.30 -30.32
CA ASP A 265 -26.42 16.74 -31.01
C ASP A 265 -27.70 16.05 -30.50
N LEU A 266 -27.64 14.77 -30.11
CA LEU A 266 -28.73 14.11 -29.39
C LEU A 266 -29.02 14.78 -28.04
N TYR A 267 -27.98 15.21 -27.32
CA TYR A 267 -28.11 15.93 -26.05
C TYR A 267 -28.71 17.33 -26.25
N LYS A 268 -28.25 18.10 -27.26
CA LYS A 268 -28.88 19.37 -27.66
C LYS A 268 -30.35 19.18 -28.05
N ALA A 269 -30.68 18.12 -28.80
CA ALA A 269 -32.06 17.81 -29.17
C ALA A 269 -32.93 17.45 -27.95
N PHE A 270 -32.37 16.70 -26.99
CA PHE A 270 -33.02 16.40 -25.71
C PHE A 270 -33.27 17.68 -24.89
N GLN A 271 -32.27 18.54 -24.71
CA GLN A 271 -32.43 19.83 -24.02
C GLN A 271 -33.51 20.69 -24.68
N ARG A 272 -33.48 20.85 -26.02
CA ARG A 272 -34.50 21.58 -26.79
C ARG A 272 -35.91 21.00 -26.58
N ARG A 273 -36.06 19.68 -26.54
CA ARG A 273 -37.34 18.99 -26.28
C ARG A 273 -37.80 19.14 -24.82
N ALA A 274 -36.88 19.13 -23.86
CA ALA A 274 -37.18 19.37 -22.45
C ALA A 274 -37.60 20.82 -22.18
N ALA A 275 -36.94 21.80 -22.81
CA ALA A 275 -37.31 23.21 -22.75
C ALA A 275 -38.72 23.45 -23.30
N LYS A 276 -39.03 22.92 -24.51
CA LYS A 276 -40.39 23.00 -25.07
C LYS A 276 -41.45 22.40 -24.12
N ARG A 277 -41.20 21.24 -23.53
CA ARG A 277 -42.11 20.59 -22.55
C ARG A 277 -42.27 21.35 -21.23
N ARG A 278 -41.36 22.27 -20.87
CA ARG A 278 -41.53 23.17 -19.71
C ARG A 278 -42.46 24.34 -20.04
N VAL A 279 -42.44 24.85 -21.28
CA VAL A 279 -43.31 25.95 -21.72
C VAL A 279 -44.75 25.48 -21.94
N THR A 280 -44.95 24.26 -22.46
CA THR A 280 -46.29 23.73 -22.83
C THR A 280 -46.96 22.89 -21.73
N ARG A 281 -46.63 23.10 -20.46
CA ARG A 281 -47.31 22.44 -19.33
C ARG A 281 -48.12 23.47 -18.55
N GLU A 282 -49.42 23.49 -18.82
CA GLU A 282 -50.37 24.25 -18.01
C GLU A 282 -50.28 23.82 -16.54
N VAL A 283 -50.42 24.78 -15.62
CA VAL A 283 -50.26 24.53 -14.19
C VAL A 283 -51.47 23.75 -13.67
N THR A 284 -51.23 22.52 -13.22
CA THR A 284 -52.25 21.68 -12.56
C THR A 284 -52.80 22.39 -11.33
N ARG A 285 -53.97 23.03 -11.46
CA ARG A 285 -54.66 23.66 -10.34
C ARG A 285 -55.12 22.59 -9.35
N SER A 286 -54.61 22.64 -8.13
CA SER A 286 -55.04 21.75 -7.04
C SER A 286 -56.49 22.04 -6.67
N LYS A 287 -57.36 21.04 -6.78
CA LYS A 287 -58.65 21.06 -6.07
C LYS A 287 -58.35 20.93 -4.57
N PRO A 288 -58.90 21.81 -3.70
CA PRO A 288 -58.79 21.62 -2.26
C PRO A 288 -59.51 20.32 -1.85
N PHE A 289 -58.92 19.56 -0.93
CA PHE A 289 -59.49 18.33 -0.40
C PHE A 289 -59.49 18.38 1.12
N LEU A 290 -60.55 17.86 1.74
CA LEU A 290 -60.72 17.84 3.18
C LEU A 290 -59.95 16.67 3.78
N LEU A 291 -58.89 16.98 4.52
CA LEU A 291 -58.13 16.00 5.30
C LEU A 291 -58.97 15.50 6.49
N ARG A 292 -59.04 14.18 6.68
CA ARG A 292 -59.68 13.53 7.84
C ARG A 292 -58.81 13.65 9.12
N THR A 293 -58.53 14.88 9.57
CA THR A 293 -57.76 15.13 10.80
C THR A 293 -58.53 14.80 12.08
N ALA A 294 -59.86 14.73 12.02
CA ALA A 294 -60.73 14.49 13.18
C ALA A 294 -60.53 13.12 13.87
N SER A 295 -59.90 12.14 13.22
CA SER A 295 -59.57 10.84 13.81
C SER A 295 -58.17 10.77 14.44
N LEU A 296 -57.42 11.88 14.48
CA LEU A 296 -56.09 11.91 15.07
C LEU A 296 -56.17 12.23 16.57
N CYS A 297 -56.45 11.22 17.38
CA CYS A 297 -56.55 11.33 18.84
C CYS A 297 -55.29 11.96 19.44
N HIS A 298 -55.39 13.21 19.90
CA HIS A 298 -54.26 13.91 20.52
C HIS A 298 -53.93 13.27 21.88
N THR A 299 -52.81 12.55 21.95
CA THR A 299 -52.29 11.97 23.18
C THR A 299 -51.80 13.07 24.12
N GLN A 300 -52.71 13.62 24.92
CA GLN A 300 -52.36 14.53 26.00
C GLN A 300 -51.38 13.84 26.94
N ARG A 301 -50.25 14.51 27.22
CA ARG A 301 -49.47 14.20 28.43
C ARG A 301 -50.31 14.60 29.64
N PRO A 302 -50.45 13.73 30.66
CA PRO A 302 -50.88 14.19 31.96
C PRO A 302 -49.91 15.25 32.48
N CYS A 303 -50.42 16.44 32.75
CA CYS A 303 -49.83 17.36 33.72
C CYS A 303 -50.57 17.13 35.03
N ASP A 304 -49.85 16.91 36.12
CA ASP A 304 -50.44 16.55 37.39
C ASP A 304 -51.23 17.72 37.99
N ALA A 305 -52.55 17.62 37.94
CA ALA A 305 -53.49 18.50 38.64
C ALA A 305 -54.58 17.63 39.28
N ALA A 306 -54.77 17.77 40.59
CA ALA A 306 -55.73 16.96 41.34
C ALA A 306 -57.16 17.51 41.16
N THR A 307 -58.17 16.62 41.22
CA THR A 307 -59.37 16.73 42.09
C THR A 307 -60.42 15.66 41.75
N THR A 308 -60.79 14.85 42.75
CA THR A 308 -62.07 14.13 42.94
C THR A 308 -62.70 13.28 41.82
N GLY A 309 -62.74 11.96 42.07
CA GLY A 309 -63.98 11.16 41.91
C GLY A 309 -64.08 10.23 40.69
N GLY A 310 -64.42 8.96 40.93
CA GLY A 310 -64.97 8.07 39.89
C GLY A 310 -64.23 6.74 39.63
N LYS A 311 -64.50 5.74 40.48
CA LYS A 311 -64.83 4.34 40.10
C LYS A 311 -64.05 3.67 38.94
N LYS A 312 -63.11 2.80 39.31
CA LYS A 312 -63.06 1.35 38.98
C LYS A 312 -63.68 0.85 37.64
N ASP A 313 -63.04 0.00 36.83
CA ASP A 313 -61.82 -0.82 36.98
C ASP A 313 -61.09 -1.00 35.61
N SER A 314 -59.77 -1.20 35.60
CA SER A 314 -59.04 -1.81 34.46
C SER A 314 -57.70 -2.43 34.92
N PRO A 315 -57.26 -3.60 34.39
CA PRO A 315 -55.99 -4.21 34.81
C PRO A 315 -54.77 -3.43 34.29
N GLN A 316 -53.85 -3.03 35.18
CA GLN A 316 -52.54 -2.52 34.77
C GLN A 316 -51.60 -3.66 34.36
N PRO A 317 -50.83 -3.52 33.27
CA PRO A 317 -49.63 -4.34 33.05
C PRO A 317 -48.54 -3.96 34.06
N PRO A 318 -47.63 -4.89 34.44
CA PRO A 318 -46.65 -4.66 35.48
C PRO A 318 -45.65 -3.55 35.11
N ALA A 319 -45.36 -2.68 36.08
CA ALA A 319 -44.49 -1.53 35.88
C ALA A 319 -43.03 -1.96 35.67
N THR A 320 -42.49 -1.74 34.46
CA THR A 320 -41.05 -1.86 34.21
C THR A 320 -40.28 -0.81 35.03
N PRO A 321 -39.27 -1.18 35.84
CA PRO A 321 -38.51 -0.21 36.62
C PRO A 321 -37.82 0.81 35.73
N ARG A 322 -38.17 2.10 35.88
CA ARG A 322 -37.47 3.18 35.16
C ARG A 322 -36.00 3.24 35.61
N PRO A 323 -35.04 3.35 34.69
CA PRO A 323 -33.62 3.42 35.06
C PRO A 323 -33.35 4.65 35.92
N ARG A 324 -32.78 4.43 37.11
CA ARG A 324 -32.44 5.46 38.09
C ARG A 324 -31.52 6.50 37.45
N SER A 325 -31.82 7.78 37.62
CA SER A 325 -31.09 8.87 36.96
C SER A 325 -29.60 8.86 37.33
N ARG A 326 -28.73 8.80 36.32
CA ARG A 326 -27.27 8.62 36.48
C ARG A 326 -26.51 9.86 37.01
N SER A 327 -27.21 10.83 37.61
CA SER A 327 -26.62 12.10 38.07
C SER A 327 -25.72 11.97 39.31
N LEU A 328 -25.80 10.86 40.06
CA LEU A 328 -25.07 10.63 41.32
C LEU A 328 -24.05 9.48 41.26
N SER A 329 -23.68 8.99 40.06
CA SER A 329 -22.78 7.84 39.92
C SER A 329 -21.33 8.06 40.38
N GLY A 330 -20.96 9.28 40.80
CA GLY A 330 -19.64 9.59 41.38
C GLY A 330 -19.51 9.24 42.87
N LEU A 331 -20.59 8.91 43.57
CA LEU A 331 -20.55 8.60 45.01
C LEU A 331 -20.19 7.14 45.32
N ALA A 332 -20.30 6.23 44.35
CA ALA A 332 -20.11 4.79 44.54
C ALA A 332 -18.63 4.34 44.65
N SER A 333 -17.67 5.28 44.56
CA SER A 333 -16.23 5.00 44.63
C SER A 333 -15.50 5.74 45.75
N LEU A 334 -16.25 6.39 46.65
CA LEU A 334 -15.72 7.00 47.86
C LEU A 334 -15.95 6.04 49.04
N SER A 335 -14.98 5.93 49.95
CA SER A 335 -15.17 5.11 51.15
C SER A 335 -16.20 5.75 52.08
N ALA A 336 -16.98 4.94 52.80
CA ALA A 336 -18.07 5.43 53.66
C ALA A 336 -17.61 6.41 54.77
N ASN A 337 -16.31 6.42 55.08
CA ASN A 337 -15.70 7.29 56.08
C ASN A 337 -15.25 8.66 55.50
N THR A 338 -15.43 8.89 54.19
CA THR A 338 -15.10 10.16 53.53
C THR A 338 -16.35 11.04 53.47
N LEU A 339 -16.37 12.12 54.25
CA LEU A 339 -17.46 13.11 54.19
C LEU A 339 -17.63 13.65 52.76
N PRO A 340 -18.87 13.95 52.30
CA PRO A 340 -19.12 14.53 50.97
C PRO A 340 -18.50 15.93 50.81
N VAL A 341 -17.22 16.00 50.47
CA VAL A 341 -16.53 17.25 50.15
C VAL A 341 -17.28 17.90 48.98
N HIS A 342 -17.81 19.11 49.19
CA HIS A 342 -18.61 19.82 48.19
C HIS A 342 -17.73 20.16 46.97
N ILE A 343 -17.74 19.29 45.95
CA ILE A 343 -16.93 19.46 44.74
C ILE A 343 -17.37 20.74 44.01
N THR A 344 -16.54 21.78 44.17
CA THR A 344 -16.69 23.08 43.52
C THR A 344 -16.86 22.90 42.02
N ASP A 345 -17.71 23.71 41.38
CA ASP A 345 -18.03 23.53 39.96
C ASP A 345 -16.78 23.62 39.05
N ALA A 346 -15.77 24.42 39.43
CA ALA A 346 -14.47 24.45 38.76
C ALA A 346 -13.71 23.11 38.80
N THR A 347 -13.91 22.27 39.82
CA THR A 347 -13.36 20.90 39.89
C THR A 347 -14.20 19.95 39.05
N ARG A 348 -15.52 20.01 39.15
CA ARG A 348 -16.46 19.24 38.33
C ARG A 348 -16.20 19.42 36.83
N ARG A 349 -16.05 20.67 36.37
CA ARG A 349 -15.74 21.02 34.96
C ARG A 349 -14.35 20.54 34.53
N ARG A 350 -13.34 20.59 35.41
CA ARG A 350 -12.01 20.04 35.13
C ARG A 350 -12.08 18.53 34.95
N GLU A 351 -12.75 17.81 35.84
CA GLU A 351 -12.91 16.36 35.70
C GLU A 351 -13.70 15.97 34.44
N SER A 352 -14.79 16.67 34.11
CA SER A 352 -15.54 16.38 32.88
C SER A 352 -14.70 16.64 31.63
N ALA A 353 -13.89 17.70 31.63
CA ALA A 353 -12.96 17.97 30.53
C ALA A 353 -11.86 16.89 30.41
N VAL A 354 -11.35 16.37 31.53
CA VAL A 354 -10.40 15.25 31.54
C VAL A 354 -11.05 13.97 31.02
N ARG A 355 -12.24 13.60 31.51
CA ARG A 355 -12.99 12.42 31.05
C ARG A 355 -13.29 12.47 29.56
N SER A 356 -13.83 13.59 29.06
CA SER A 356 -14.10 13.79 27.62
C SER A 356 -12.85 14.06 26.78
N SER A 357 -11.67 14.20 27.38
CA SER A 357 -10.38 14.23 26.67
C SER A 357 -9.80 12.82 26.53
N LEU A 358 -9.91 12.00 27.59
CA LEU A 358 -9.55 10.58 27.57
C LEU A 358 -10.44 9.81 26.58
N GLU A 359 -11.76 9.92 26.70
CA GLU A 359 -12.74 9.28 25.81
C GLU A 359 -12.51 9.60 24.31
N LYS A 360 -11.95 10.79 24.00
CA LYS A 360 -11.58 11.19 22.63
C LYS A 360 -10.28 10.57 22.13
N LYS A 361 -9.35 10.23 23.03
CA LYS A 361 -8.16 9.43 22.70
C LYS A 361 -8.56 7.98 22.50
N ASP A 362 -9.27 7.40 23.46
CA ASP A 362 -9.72 6.00 23.43
C ASP A 362 -10.45 5.70 22.11
N LYS A 363 -11.40 6.57 21.70
CA LYS A 363 -12.12 6.45 20.42
C LYS A 363 -11.26 6.68 19.17
N ALA A 364 -10.20 7.47 19.25
CA ALA A 364 -9.25 7.62 18.16
C ALA A 364 -8.38 6.36 18.03
N ASP A 365 -7.91 5.82 19.14
CA ASP A 365 -7.10 4.61 19.21
C ASP A 365 -7.92 3.38 18.75
N GLU A 366 -9.16 3.22 19.24
CA GLU A 366 -10.15 2.26 18.71
C GLU A 366 -10.35 2.40 17.20
N SER A 367 -10.49 3.64 16.69
CA SER A 367 -10.69 3.88 15.25
C SER A 367 -9.46 3.51 14.43
N THR A 368 -8.24 3.73 14.93
CA THR A 368 -7.00 3.29 14.22
C THR A 368 -6.86 1.77 14.25
N GLN A 369 -7.13 1.13 15.40
CA GLN A 369 -7.13 -0.33 15.52
C GLN A 369 -8.17 -0.98 14.60
N TRP A 370 -9.38 -0.42 14.52
CA TRP A 370 -10.42 -0.88 13.60
C TRP A 370 -9.99 -0.75 12.14
N LEU A 371 -9.41 0.39 11.76
CA LEU A 371 -8.90 0.63 10.41
C LEU A 371 -7.75 -0.34 10.05
N GLU A 372 -6.84 -0.62 10.99
CA GLU A 372 -5.81 -1.65 10.83
C GLU A 372 -6.41 -3.04 10.65
N MET A 373 -7.35 -3.44 11.50
CA MET A 373 -7.98 -4.75 11.43
C MET A 373 -8.81 -4.92 10.15
N HIS A 374 -9.47 -3.86 9.69
CA HIS A 374 -10.13 -3.82 8.39
C HIS A 374 -9.11 -3.97 7.25
N LYS A 375 -8.01 -3.22 7.26
CA LYS A 375 -6.91 -3.31 6.28
C LYS A 375 -6.29 -4.72 6.26
N LYS A 376 -6.03 -5.33 7.42
CA LYS A 376 -5.53 -6.71 7.57
C LYS A 376 -6.53 -7.73 6.97
N LYS A 377 -7.84 -7.58 7.24
CA LYS A 377 -8.90 -8.40 6.63
C LYS A 377 -8.97 -8.24 5.11
N CYS A 378 -8.96 -7.01 4.59
CA CYS A 378 -8.92 -6.75 3.14
C CYS A 378 -7.69 -7.37 2.46
N GLN A 379 -6.51 -7.29 3.08
CA GLN A 379 -5.30 -7.94 2.58
C GLN A 379 -5.39 -9.46 2.62
N ALA A 380 -5.99 -10.05 3.65
CA ALA A 380 -6.22 -11.50 3.73
C ALA A 380 -7.17 -11.98 2.63
N MET A 381 -8.29 -11.28 2.40
CA MET A 381 -9.23 -11.56 1.30
C MET A 381 -8.58 -11.38 -0.07
N SER A 382 -7.77 -10.33 -0.26
CA SER A 382 -7.00 -10.12 -1.50
C SER A 382 -6.02 -11.27 -1.77
N LYS A 383 -5.33 -11.77 -0.73
CA LYS A 383 -4.45 -12.95 -0.84
C LYS A 383 -5.21 -14.22 -1.18
N SER A 384 -6.34 -14.52 -0.52
CA SER A 384 -7.10 -15.74 -0.83
C SER A 384 -7.77 -15.69 -2.21
N VAL A 385 -8.27 -14.54 -2.65
CA VAL A 385 -8.80 -14.34 -4.01
C VAL A 385 -7.71 -14.49 -5.07
N THR A 386 -6.52 -13.91 -4.87
CA THR A 386 -5.41 -14.06 -5.84
C THR A 386 -4.84 -15.48 -5.87
N LEU A 387 -4.77 -16.18 -4.74
CA LEU A 387 -4.41 -17.61 -4.69
C LEU A 387 -5.44 -18.47 -5.43
N ARG A 388 -6.75 -18.24 -5.20
CA ARG A 388 -7.82 -18.97 -5.90
C ARG A 388 -7.81 -18.68 -7.40
N ALA A 389 -7.58 -17.43 -7.81
CA ALA A 389 -7.47 -17.07 -9.22
C ALA A 389 -6.30 -17.82 -9.90
N LYS A 390 -5.12 -17.85 -9.25
CA LYS A 390 -3.96 -18.60 -9.75
C LYS A 390 -4.18 -20.12 -9.79
N ALA A 391 -4.91 -20.69 -8.84
CA ALA A 391 -5.25 -22.12 -8.84
C ALA A 391 -6.25 -22.50 -9.95
N MET A 392 -7.00 -21.53 -10.48
CA MET A 392 -7.93 -21.70 -11.60
C MET A 392 -7.32 -21.31 -12.96
N ASP A 393 -6.09 -20.81 -13.01
CA ASP A 393 -5.37 -20.48 -14.24
C ASP A 393 -4.53 -21.69 -14.70
N PRO A 394 -4.79 -22.28 -15.89
CA PRO A 394 -3.95 -23.35 -16.44
C PRO A 394 -2.51 -22.92 -16.72
N HIS A 395 -2.24 -21.62 -16.81
CA HIS A 395 -0.94 -21.06 -17.16
C HIS A 395 -0.24 -20.46 -15.93
N LYS A 396 1.01 -20.88 -15.71
CA LYS A 396 1.87 -20.29 -14.67
C LYS A 396 2.35 -18.92 -15.13
N SER A 397 2.31 -17.91 -14.24
CA SER A 397 2.74 -16.57 -14.61
C SER A 397 4.24 -16.54 -14.94
N LEU A 398 4.63 -15.71 -15.92
CA LEU A 398 6.02 -15.61 -16.39
C LEU A 398 7.00 -15.25 -15.26
N GLU A 399 6.56 -14.41 -14.31
CA GLU A 399 7.34 -14.02 -13.14
C GLU A 399 7.60 -15.21 -12.19
N GLU A 400 6.63 -16.10 -12.00
CA GLU A 400 6.77 -17.30 -11.17
C GLU A 400 7.68 -18.34 -11.84
N VAL A 401 7.54 -18.55 -13.14
CA VAL A 401 8.42 -19.44 -13.92
C VAL A 401 9.86 -18.93 -13.89
N PHE A 402 10.08 -17.61 -14.07
CA PHE A 402 11.41 -17.01 -13.98
C PHE A 402 12.02 -17.14 -12.58
N LYS A 403 11.26 -16.86 -11.52
CA LYS A 403 11.71 -17.02 -10.12
C LYS A 403 11.99 -18.49 -9.77
N ALA A 404 11.23 -19.44 -10.30
CA ALA A 404 11.47 -20.87 -10.12
C ALA A 404 12.80 -21.28 -10.79
N LYS A 405 13.00 -20.94 -12.07
CA LYS A 405 14.21 -21.28 -12.82
C LYS A 405 15.48 -20.61 -12.25
N LEU A 406 15.36 -19.41 -11.67
CA LEU A 406 16.46 -18.80 -10.91
C LEU A 406 16.83 -19.57 -9.63
N LYS A 407 15.86 -20.16 -8.92
CA LYS A 407 16.14 -21.03 -7.77
C LYS A 407 16.78 -22.36 -8.21
N GLU A 408 16.28 -22.92 -9.30
CA GLU A 408 16.79 -24.14 -9.93
C GLU A 408 18.27 -24.00 -10.30
N ASN A 409 18.63 -22.97 -11.10
CA ASN A 409 20.01 -22.68 -11.46
C ASN A 409 20.91 -22.54 -10.23
N ARG A 410 20.51 -21.73 -9.23
CA ARG A 410 21.26 -21.57 -7.97
C ARG A 410 21.49 -22.89 -7.24
N ASN A 411 20.54 -23.82 -7.30
CA ASN A 411 20.68 -25.14 -6.70
C ASN A 411 21.57 -26.07 -7.54
N ASN A 412 21.54 -25.97 -8.87
CA ASN A 412 22.43 -26.70 -9.76
C ASN A 412 23.89 -26.21 -9.65
N ASP A 413 24.12 -24.91 -9.49
CA ASP A 413 25.45 -24.35 -9.21
C ASP A 413 25.97 -24.81 -7.85
N ARG A 414 25.10 -24.89 -6.82
CA ARG A 414 25.43 -25.47 -5.50
C ARG A 414 25.77 -26.96 -5.57
N LYS A 415 25.06 -27.75 -6.40
CA LYS A 415 25.37 -29.17 -6.66
C LYS A 415 26.76 -29.31 -7.30
N ARG A 416 26.99 -28.61 -8.42
CA ARG A 416 28.27 -28.58 -9.14
C ARG A 416 29.45 -28.15 -8.24
N ALA A 417 29.24 -27.17 -7.35
CA ALA A 417 30.24 -26.75 -6.38
C ALA A 417 30.53 -27.79 -5.28
N LYS A 418 29.56 -28.62 -4.88
CA LYS A 418 29.77 -29.78 -3.99
C LYS A 418 30.51 -30.91 -4.70
N GLU A 419 30.10 -31.23 -5.92
CA GLU A 419 30.74 -32.25 -6.77
C GLU A 419 32.21 -31.92 -7.01
N TYR A 420 32.52 -30.67 -7.39
CA TYR A 420 33.89 -30.20 -7.58
C TYR A 420 34.73 -30.27 -6.29
N LYS A 421 34.15 -29.92 -5.12
CA LYS A 421 34.84 -30.10 -3.83
C LYS A 421 35.14 -31.57 -3.53
N LYS A 422 34.18 -32.48 -3.75
CA LYS A 422 34.38 -33.93 -3.60
C LYS A 422 35.49 -34.44 -4.52
N GLN A 423 35.53 -34.00 -5.77
CA GLN A 423 36.60 -34.33 -6.72
C GLN A 423 37.97 -33.84 -6.22
N LEU A 424 38.08 -32.61 -5.71
CA LEU A 424 39.33 -32.10 -5.14
C LEU A 424 39.75 -32.87 -3.87
N GLU A 425 38.81 -33.30 -3.04
CA GLU A 425 39.08 -34.14 -1.87
C GLU A 425 39.53 -35.55 -2.26
N GLU A 426 38.91 -36.15 -3.28
CA GLU A 426 39.34 -37.43 -3.84
C GLU A 426 40.73 -37.34 -4.49
N MET A 427 41.03 -36.28 -5.24
CA MET A 427 42.36 -36.04 -5.80
C MET A 427 43.40 -35.90 -4.69
N LYS A 428 43.11 -35.13 -3.63
CA LYS A 428 43.99 -35.01 -2.46
C LYS A 428 44.22 -36.35 -1.78
N LYS A 429 43.16 -37.15 -1.55
CA LYS A 429 43.26 -38.49 -0.98
C LYS A 429 44.13 -39.40 -1.86
N ARG A 430 43.90 -39.45 -3.18
CA ARG A 430 44.71 -40.25 -4.13
C ARG A 430 46.19 -39.84 -4.14
N ILE A 431 46.51 -38.56 -3.90
CA ILE A 431 47.88 -38.08 -3.77
C ILE A 431 48.48 -38.49 -2.40
N GLN A 432 47.71 -38.39 -1.31
CA GLN A 432 48.14 -38.77 0.03
C GLN A 432 48.30 -40.28 0.22
N THR A 433 47.50 -41.12 -0.44
CA THR A 433 47.60 -42.59 -0.38
C THR A 433 48.65 -43.16 -1.33
N ARG A 434 49.23 -42.35 -2.23
CA ARG A 434 50.30 -42.80 -3.13
C ARG A 434 51.62 -42.84 -2.34
N PRO A 435 52.22 -44.01 -2.10
CA PRO A 435 53.44 -44.10 -1.30
C PRO A 435 54.59 -43.37 -2.00
N TYR A 436 55.42 -42.67 -1.23
CA TYR A 436 56.61 -41.99 -1.75
C TYR A 436 57.64 -43.01 -2.26
N LEU A 437 58.56 -42.59 -3.14
CA LEU A 437 59.53 -43.50 -3.75
C LEU A 437 60.39 -44.25 -2.71
N PHE A 438 60.80 -43.57 -1.63
CA PHE A 438 61.53 -44.21 -0.53
C PHE A 438 60.66 -45.24 0.23
N GLU A 439 59.35 -44.99 0.40
CA GLU A 439 58.45 -45.98 1.00
C GLU A 439 58.20 -47.19 0.11
N GLN A 440 58.23 -47.01 -1.22
CA GLN A 440 58.13 -48.12 -2.17
C GLN A 440 59.38 -49.00 -2.03
N VAL A 441 60.58 -48.39 -2.03
CA VAL A 441 61.84 -49.10 -1.84
C VAL A 441 61.92 -49.83 -0.49
N THR A 442 61.45 -49.24 0.62
CA THR A 442 61.42 -49.94 1.90
C THR A 442 60.38 -51.05 1.97
N LYS A 443 59.21 -50.90 1.34
CA LYS A 443 58.20 -51.96 1.21
C LYS A 443 58.71 -53.12 0.36
N ASP A 444 59.39 -52.85 -0.76
CA ASP A 444 59.98 -53.87 -1.62
C ASP A 444 61.17 -54.57 -0.96
N LEU A 445 61.97 -53.86 -0.14
CA LEU A 445 63.05 -54.45 0.65
C LEU A 445 62.50 -55.38 1.75
N ALA A 446 61.55 -54.89 2.55
CA ALA A 446 60.91 -55.70 3.61
C ALA A 446 60.14 -56.89 3.04
N ARG A 447 59.55 -56.75 1.84
CA ARG A 447 58.94 -57.86 1.11
C ARG A 447 59.98 -58.91 0.71
N LYS A 448 61.11 -58.50 0.12
CA LYS A 448 62.20 -59.42 -0.25
C LYS A 448 62.80 -60.11 0.98
N GLU A 449 62.93 -59.40 2.09
CA GLU A 449 63.38 -59.97 3.37
C GLU A 449 62.38 -61.02 3.90
N ALA A 450 61.07 -60.76 3.80
CA ALA A 450 60.04 -61.73 4.16
C ALA A 450 60.02 -62.95 3.21
N GLU A 451 60.19 -62.74 1.90
CA GLU A 451 60.32 -63.80 0.89
C GLU A 451 61.59 -64.65 1.12
N GLN A 452 62.72 -64.04 1.50
CA GLN A 452 63.95 -64.73 1.92
C GLN A 452 63.73 -65.57 3.19
N ARG A 453 63.16 -64.99 4.25
CA ARG A 453 62.84 -65.72 5.51
C ARG A 453 61.87 -66.89 5.27
N TYR A 454 60.91 -66.74 4.36
CA TYR A 454 60.03 -67.82 3.93
C TYR A 454 60.80 -68.93 3.18
N GLN A 455 61.69 -68.58 2.25
CA GLN A 455 62.54 -69.54 1.55
C GLN A 455 63.49 -70.27 2.49
N ASP A 456 64.09 -69.57 3.45
CA ASP A 456 65.07 -70.17 4.36
C ASP A 456 64.40 -71.07 5.41
N THR A 457 63.20 -70.73 5.88
CA THR A 457 62.41 -71.64 6.74
C THR A 457 61.89 -72.87 5.98
N LEU A 458 61.53 -72.73 4.69
CA LEU A 458 61.19 -73.88 3.84
C LEU A 458 62.40 -74.80 3.59
N LYS A 459 63.57 -74.25 3.26
CA LYS A 459 64.83 -75.02 3.14
C LYS A 459 65.17 -75.73 4.45
N GLN A 460 65.03 -75.04 5.59
CA GLN A 460 65.26 -75.62 6.93
C GLN A 460 64.27 -76.75 7.26
N ALA A 461 63.05 -76.71 6.71
CA ALA A 461 62.07 -77.79 6.79
C ALA A 461 62.23 -78.89 5.72
N GLY A 462 63.18 -78.75 4.79
CA GLY A 462 63.42 -79.70 3.70
C GLY A 462 62.34 -79.71 2.61
N LEU A 463 61.66 -78.57 2.37
CA LEU A 463 60.55 -78.45 1.42
C LEU A 463 60.83 -77.39 0.34
N ASP A 464 60.56 -77.71 -0.93
CA ASP A 464 60.63 -76.75 -2.03
C ASP A 464 59.39 -75.85 -2.11
N GLU A 465 59.58 -74.59 -2.50
CA GLU A 465 58.48 -73.63 -2.70
C GLU A 465 57.41 -74.16 -3.67
N ASP A 466 57.81 -74.82 -4.77
CA ASP A 466 56.89 -75.29 -5.80
C ASP A 466 56.03 -76.46 -5.32
N PHE A 467 56.54 -77.29 -4.39
CA PHE A 467 55.71 -78.30 -3.72
C PHE A 467 54.59 -77.64 -2.91
N VAL A 468 54.90 -76.56 -2.18
CA VAL A 468 53.90 -75.79 -1.42
C VAL A 468 52.91 -75.09 -2.36
N ARG A 469 53.40 -74.42 -3.41
CA ARG A 469 52.54 -73.76 -4.43
C ARG A 469 51.57 -74.75 -5.06
N ASN A 470 52.03 -75.95 -5.44
CA ASN A 470 51.20 -76.98 -6.06
C ASN A 470 50.16 -77.55 -5.08
N LYS A 471 50.52 -77.77 -3.81
CA LYS A 471 49.57 -78.22 -2.77
C LYS A 471 48.47 -77.18 -2.49
N VAL A 472 48.81 -75.90 -2.44
CA VAL A 472 47.85 -74.80 -2.23
C VAL A 472 46.90 -74.64 -3.43
N GLN A 473 47.38 -74.81 -4.67
CA GLN A 473 46.49 -74.80 -5.84
C GLN A 473 45.46 -75.95 -5.80
N GLY A 474 45.88 -77.15 -5.39
CA GLY A 474 45.01 -78.31 -5.23
C GLY A 474 43.87 -78.10 -4.23
N THR A 475 44.15 -77.53 -3.05
CA THR A 475 43.09 -77.26 -2.04
C THR A 475 42.21 -76.07 -2.44
N ARG A 476 42.77 -75.02 -3.03
CA ARG A 476 42.00 -73.84 -3.47
C ARG A 476 40.94 -74.21 -4.52
N ALA A 477 41.23 -75.16 -5.40
CA ALA A 477 40.27 -75.66 -6.40
C ALA A 477 39.05 -76.37 -5.78
N VAL A 478 39.18 -76.92 -4.56
CA VAL A 478 38.05 -77.50 -3.81
C VAL A 478 37.23 -76.37 -3.16
N GLN A 479 37.90 -75.44 -2.48
CA GLN A 479 37.25 -74.37 -1.71
C GLN A 479 36.38 -73.44 -2.58
N TRP A 480 36.76 -73.20 -3.85
CA TRP A 480 35.95 -72.41 -4.79
C TRP A 480 34.59 -73.03 -5.14
N LYS A 481 34.37 -74.35 -4.94
CA LYS A 481 33.07 -75.00 -5.20
C LYS A 481 32.05 -74.85 -4.06
N GLU A 482 32.52 -74.56 -2.86
CA GLU A 482 31.68 -74.56 -1.64
C GLU A 482 31.24 -73.14 -1.25
N GLN A 483 31.91 -72.11 -1.78
CA GLN A 483 31.62 -70.69 -1.50
C GLN A 483 30.79 -70.00 -2.60
N SER A 484 30.35 -70.72 -3.64
CA SER A 484 29.68 -70.12 -4.80
C SER A 484 28.19 -69.78 -4.63
N GLU A 485 27.56 -70.13 -3.51
CA GLU A 485 26.13 -69.82 -3.26
C GLU A 485 25.89 -68.57 -2.39
N ILE A 486 26.92 -68.01 -1.73
CA ILE A 486 26.77 -66.86 -0.82
C ILE A 486 27.80 -65.77 -1.11
N HIS A 487 27.31 -64.53 -1.25
CA HIS A 487 28.07 -63.27 -1.30
C HIS A 487 28.80 -62.89 -2.61
N ALA A 488 28.05 -62.67 -3.69
CA ALA A 488 28.53 -61.89 -4.83
C ALA A 488 28.66 -60.38 -4.48
N CYS A 489 29.88 -59.91 -4.19
CA CYS A 489 30.20 -58.48 -4.08
C CYS A 489 30.82 -57.93 -5.38
N PRO A 490 30.56 -56.66 -5.77
CA PRO A 490 31.01 -56.13 -7.07
C PRO A 490 32.51 -55.76 -7.08
N SER A 491 33.21 -56.11 -8.16
CA SER A 491 34.57 -55.63 -8.41
C SER A 491 34.56 -54.25 -9.09
N THR A 492 35.36 -53.31 -8.58
CA THR A 492 35.40 -51.92 -9.06
C THR A 492 36.39 -51.71 -10.21
N HIS A 493 35.91 -51.80 -11.45
CA HIS A 493 36.63 -51.38 -12.65
C HIS A 493 35.86 -50.31 -13.45
N GLU A 494 35.96 -49.05 -13.04
CA GLU A 494 35.41 -47.91 -13.78
C GLU A 494 36.19 -47.69 -15.10
N THR A 495 35.62 -48.13 -16.23
CA THR A 495 36.11 -47.78 -17.58
C THR A 495 35.20 -46.72 -18.21
N THR A 496 35.54 -45.45 -18.02
CA THR A 496 34.73 -44.30 -18.46
C THR A 496 34.69 -44.15 -19.99
N LYS A 497 33.75 -44.83 -20.64
CA LYS A 497 33.37 -44.57 -22.04
C LYS A 497 32.26 -43.52 -22.08
N PHE A 498 32.55 -42.33 -22.59
CA PHE A 498 31.53 -41.33 -22.88
C PHE A 498 30.58 -41.83 -23.98
N SER A 499 29.28 -41.82 -23.68
CA SER A 499 28.21 -42.04 -24.67
C SER A 499 27.12 -41.00 -24.46
N ILE A 500 26.73 -40.31 -25.55
CA ILE A 500 25.78 -39.20 -25.50
C ILE A 500 24.38 -39.75 -25.78
N ARG A 501 23.47 -39.69 -24.78
CA ARG A 501 22.02 -39.84 -24.98
C ARG A 501 21.24 -38.83 -24.14
N ASN A 502 20.03 -38.51 -24.63
CA ASN A 502 19.19 -37.43 -24.10
C ASN A 502 18.42 -37.84 -22.84
N PRO A 503 18.10 -36.89 -21.94
CA PRO A 503 17.31 -37.15 -20.74
C PRO A 503 15.80 -37.00 -21.00
N GLN A 504 15.10 -38.10 -21.23
CA GLN A 504 13.65 -38.18 -21.05
C GLN A 504 13.28 -39.64 -20.78
N GLN A 505 12.42 -39.87 -19.78
CA GLN A 505 11.97 -41.19 -19.30
C GLN A 505 13.07 -42.02 -18.60
N ASP A 506 12.90 -42.58 -17.40
CA ASP A 506 11.81 -42.46 -16.40
C ASP A 506 12.42 -42.48 -14.99
N LEU A 507 11.68 -41.99 -13.99
CA LEU A 507 12.00 -42.18 -12.57
C LEU A 507 10.74 -41.94 -11.71
N GLU A 508 9.92 -42.98 -11.58
CA GLU A 508 8.98 -43.07 -10.45
C GLU A 508 9.74 -43.57 -9.23
N GLU A 509 9.58 -42.90 -8.10
CA GLU A 509 10.19 -43.25 -6.81
C GLU A 509 9.02 -43.40 -5.80
N PRO A 510 8.95 -44.50 -5.02
CA PRO A 510 7.72 -44.87 -4.32
C PRO A 510 7.41 -44.00 -3.09
N LEU A 511 6.12 -43.99 -2.74
CA LEU A 511 5.52 -43.12 -1.73
C LEU A 511 5.75 -43.63 -0.30
N GLU A 512 6.63 -42.96 0.47
CA GLU A 512 6.55 -42.99 1.94
C GLU A 512 5.62 -41.89 2.48
N GLN A 513 4.90 -42.21 3.56
CA GLN A 513 3.91 -41.32 4.17
C GLN A 513 4.50 -40.54 5.36
N PRO A 514 4.07 -39.28 5.60
CA PRO A 514 4.70 -38.42 6.61
C PRO A 514 4.20 -38.71 8.02
N THR A 515 5.11 -39.18 8.90
CA THR A 515 4.92 -39.13 10.35
C THR A 515 4.88 -37.66 10.83
N GLY A 516 3.89 -37.32 11.66
CA GLY A 516 3.65 -35.94 12.09
C GLY A 516 4.74 -35.34 13.00
N PRO A 517 4.92 -34.01 13.00
CA PRO A 517 5.96 -33.35 13.78
C PRO A 517 5.65 -33.33 15.28
N LYS A 518 6.63 -33.76 16.09
CA LYS A 518 6.73 -33.31 17.48
C LYS A 518 7.39 -31.94 17.49
N THR A 519 6.83 -31.02 18.26
CA THR A 519 7.46 -29.71 18.53
C THR A 519 8.54 -29.86 19.60
N GLU A 520 9.79 -29.60 19.22
CA GLU A 520 10.86 -29.25 20.15
C GLU A 520 11.22 -27.77 19.90
N GLN A 521 11.39 -27.00 20.97
CA GLN A 521 11.59 -25.56 20.94
C GLN A 521 13.03 -25.25 21.32
N GLU A 522 13.87 -24.89 20.35
CA GLU A 522 15.23 -24.38 20.63
C GLU A 522 15.22 -22.85 20.75
N GLU A 523 15.30 -22.36 21.99
CA GLU A 523 15.27 -20.93 22.35
C GLU A 523 16.64 -20.23 22.18
N LEU A 524 17.21 -20.20 20.96
CA LEU A 524 18.52 -19.56 20.71
C LEU A 524 18.53 -18.62 19.49
N SER A 525 18.09 -17.36 19.66
CA SER A 525 18.50 -16.22 18.80
C SER A 525 17.99 -14.83 19.26
N TYR A 526 18.28 -14.44 20.52
CA TYR A 526 17.93 -13.11 21.06
C TYR A 526 19.12 -12.33 21.66
N GLU A 527 20.27 -12.25 20.96
CA GLU A 527 21.44 -11.52 21.49
C GLU A 527 22.36 -10.86 20.44
N LEU A 528 21.86 -10.54 19.24
CA LEU A 528 22.71 -10.05 18.13
C LEU A 528 22.12 -8.87 17.33
N LEU A 529 21.47 -7.91 18.00
CA LEU A 529 20.91 -6.71 17.32
C LEU A 529 21.06 -5.35 18.02
N ASP A 530 21.75 -5.23 19.16
CA ASP A 530 21.92 -3.92 19.84
C ASP A 530 23.23 -3.17 19.50
N ASN A 531 24.24 -3.85 18.95
CA ASN A 531 25.58 -3.28 18.73
C ASN A 531 25.74 -2.43 17.44
N LEU A 532 24.75 -1.58 17.10
CA LEU A 532 24.84 -0.62 15.98
C LEU A 532 24.17 0.76 16.25
N LYS A 533 24.29 1.30 17.47
CA LYS A 533 23.78 2.65 17.82
C LYS A 533 24.73 3.53 18.67
N SER A 534 26.05 3.41 18.46
CA SER A 534 27.04 4.27 19.13
C SER A 534 28.19 4.73 18.22
N LEU A 535 27.89 5.25 17.01
CA LEU A 535 28.88 5.98 16.20
C LEU A 535 28.25 6.82 15.05
N ALA A 536 27.58 7.92 15.40
CA ALA A 536 27.26 9.08 14.53
C ALA A 536 26.66 10.22 15.37
#